data_AF-A0A450XBC9-F1
#
_entry.id   AF-A0A450XBC9-F1
#
_cell.length_a   1.000
_cell.length_b   1.000
_cell.length_c   1.000
_cell.angle_alpha   90.00
_cell.angle_beta   90.00
_cell.angle_gamma   90.00
#
_symmetry.space_group_name_H-M   'P 1'
#
loop_
_entity.id
_entity.type
_entity.pdbx_description
1 polymer ?
#
loop_
_entity_poly.entity_id
_entity_poly.type
_entity_poly.pdbx_seq_one_letter_code
_entity_poly.pdbx_strand_id
1 'polypeptide(L)'
;VQAWDCHGGSNQRWRIENGSLVSDNGMCLDVHAPDLHNNGAKVQIWACNGAIQQKWEFIDYHEPLLSGGGKCLDIHAPDLHNNGAKVQT
;
A
#
# COMPACT_ATOMS: atom_id res chain seq x y z
N VAL A 1 -3.02 -5.73 4.96
CA VAL A 1 -1.61 -5.43 4.62
C VAL A 1 -0.95 -4.99 5.92
N GLN A 2 0.27 -5.43 6.18
CA GLN A 2 0.97 -5.17 7.44
C GLN A 2 2.47 -5.20 7.22
N ALA A 3 3.24 -4.56 8.10
CA ALA A 3 4.67 -4.79 8.18
C ALA A 3 4.95 -6.18 8.76
N TRP A 4 5.96 -6.85 8.23
CA TRP A 4 6.40 -8.14 8.74
C TRP A 4 7.86 -8.36 8.31
N ASP A 5 8.61 -9.12 9.10
CA ASP A 5 9.97 -9.53 8.78
C ASP A 5 10.06 -10.06 7.34
N CYS A 6 11.09 -9.60 6.63
CA CYS A 6 11.32 -10.00 5.25
C CYS A 6 11.71 -11.49 5.19
N HIS A 7 10.87 -12.29 4.55
CA HIS A 7 11.09 -13.73 4.37
C HIS A 7 10.96 -14.18 2.89
N GLY A 8 10.69 -13.24 1.96
CA GLY A 8 10.66 -13.51 0.52
C GLY A 8 9.47 -14.33 0.03
N GLY A 9 8.47 -14.57 0.89
CA GLY A 9 7.24 -15.29 0.54
C GLY A 9 6.39 -14.52 -0.48
N SER A 10 5.49 -15.23 -1.17
CA SER A 10 4.61 -14.64 -2.19
C SER A 10 3.75 -13.49 -1.66
N ASN A 11 3.42 -13.48 -0.37
CA ASN A 11 2.69 -12.42 0.33
C ASN A 11 3.51 -11.14 0.58
N GLN A 12 4.81 -11.13 0.25
CA GLN A 12 5.69 -9.95 0.37
C GLN A 12 6.30 -9.53 -0.98
N ARG A 13 5.95 -10.23 -2.07
CA ARG A 13 6.41 -9.91 -3.42
C ARG A 13 5.39 -9.04 -4.13
N TRP A 14 5.89 -7.94 -4.69
CA TRP A 14 5.10 -6.94 -5.40
C TRP A 14 5.72 -6.67 -6.76
N ARG A 15 4.88 -6.56 -7.78
CA ARG A 15 5.23 -6.05 -9.10
C ARG A 15 4.62 -4.66 -9.27
N ILE A 16 5.35 -3.78 -9.92
CA ILE A 16 4.83 -2.46 -10.29
C ILE A 16 4.29 -2.58 -11.71
N GLU A 17 2.98 -2.39 -11.89
CA GLU A 17 2.29 -2.52 -13.17
C GLU A 17 1.34 -1.33 -13.36
N ASN A 18 1.62 -0.48 -14.35
CA ASN A 18 0.78 0.69 -14.68
C ASN A 18 0.42 1.58 -13.48
N GLY A 19 1.40 1.85 -12.61
CA GLY A 19 1.22 2.64 -11.39
C GLY A 19 0.51 1.90 -10.25
N SER A 20 0.30 0.59 -10.36
CA SER A 20 -0.29 -0.24 -9.29
C SER A 20 0.76 -1.19 -8.71
N LEU A 21 0.67 -1.45 -7.41
CA LEU A 21 1.45 -2.48 -6.73
C LEU A 21 0.64 -3.78 -6.73
N VAL A 22 1.04 -4.73 -7.57
CA VAL A 22 0.36 -6.01 -7.79
C VAL A 22 1.07 -7.11 -7.00
N SER A 23 0.38 -7.76 -6.07
CA SER A 23 0.92 -8.89 -5.32
C SER A 23 1.06 -10.12 -6.20
N ASP A 24 1.81 -11.11 -5.72
CA ASP A 24 2.12 -12.29 -6.51
C ASP A 24 0.90 -13.14 -6.91
N ASN A 25 -0.20 -13.02 -6.17
CA ASN A 25 -1.50 -13.63 -6.48
C ASN A 25 -2.36 -12.80 -7.48
N GLY A 26 -1.84 -11.72 -8.06
CA GLY A 26 -2.52 -10.90 -9.05
C GLY A 26 -3.52 -9.88 -8.49
N MET A 27 -3.50 -9.63 -7.18
CA MET A 27 -4.33 -8.60 -6.55
C MET A 27 -3.56 -7.29 -6.34
N CYS A 28 -4.27 -6.18 -6.17
CA CYS A 28 -3.67 -4.85 -6.09
C CYS A 28 -3.66 -4.31 -4.66
N LEU A 29 -2.61 -3.58 -4.30
CA LEU A 29 -2.58 -2.73 -3.11
C LEU A 29 -3.58 -1.59 -3.30
N ASP A 30 -4.56 -1.53 -2.39
CA ASP A 30 -5.77 -0.74 -2.53
C ASP A 30 -6.00 0.08 -1.26
N VAL A 31 -6.21 1.39 -1.40
CA VAL A 31 -6.76 2.22 -0.32
C VAL A 31 -8.27 2.00 -0.32
N HIS A 32 -8.86 1.71 0.84
CA HIS A 32 -10.31 1.54 0.95
C HIS A 32 -11.03 2.79 0.42
N ALA A 33 -11.75 2.65 -0.69
CA ALA A 33 -12.25 3.78 -1.47
C ALA A 33 -13.06 4.82 -0.67
N PRO A 34 -13.94 4.43 0.29
CA PRO A 34 -14.64 5.40 1.15
C PRO A 34 -13.74 6.31 1.98
N ASP A 35 -12.51 5.88 2.26
CA ASP A 35 -11.57 6.59 3.12
C ASP A 35 -10.43 7.28 2.34
N LEU A 36 -10.47 7.26 1.00
CA LEU A 36 -9.34 7.58 0.11
C LEU A 36 -8.58 8.88 0.45
N HIS A 37 -9.26 9.91 0.92
CA HIS A 37 -8.66 11.22 1.20
C HIS A 37 -8.42 11.48 2.69
N ASN A 38 -8.73 10.51 3.56
CA ASN A 38 -8.64 10.64 5.00
C ASN A 38 -7.28 10.16 5.49
N ASN A 39 -6.78 10.75 6.58
CA ASN A 39 -5.62 10.23 7.27
C ASN A 39 -6.02 8.94 8.02
N GLY A 40 -5.15 7.94 8.00
CA GLY A 40 -5.38 6.64 8.61
C GLY A 40 -6.24 5.70 7.77
N ALA A 41 -6.46 6.02 6.49
CA ALA A 41 -7.27 5.21 5.58
C ALA A 41 -6.73 3.78 5.50
N LYS A 42 -7.65 2.81 5.48
CA LYS A 42 -7.26 1.40 5.49
C LYS A 42 -6.62 1.02 4.15
N VAL A 43 -5.41 0.48 4.21
CA VAL A 43 -4.77 -0.17 3.06
C VAL A 43 -5.03 -1.67 3.09
N GLN A 44 -5.45 -2.21 1.95
CA GLN A 44 -5.91 -3.58 1.80
C GLN A 44 -5.42 -4.20 0.47
N ILE A 45 -5.77 -5.46 0.28
CA ILE A 45 -5.61 -6.15 -1.00
C ILE A 45 -7.00 -6.25 -1.63
N TRP A 46 -7.12 -5.84 -2.88
CA TRP A 46 -8.39 -5.94 -3.62
C TRP A 46 -8.17 -6.37 -5.06
N ALA A 47 -9.23 -6.86 -5.71
CA ALA A 47 -9.19 -7.16 -7.13
C ALA A 47 -8.77 -5.91 -7.92
N CYS A 48 -7.81 -6.08 -8.83
CA CYS A 48 -7.32 -4.99 -9.66
C CYS A 48 -8.45 -4.48 -10.57
N ASN A 49 -8.74 -3.18 -10.48
CA ASN A 49 -9.84 -2.53 -11.21
C ASN A 49 -9.40 -1.23 -11.93
N GLY A 50 -8.13 -0.84 -11.79
CA GLY A 50 -7.56 0.34 -12.44
C GLY A 50 -7.99 1.67 -11.83
N ALA A 51 -8.78 1.67 -10.76
CA ALA A 51 -9.25 2.88 -10.11
C ALA A 51 -8.14 3.58 -9.32
N ILE A 52 -8.37 4.86 -9.00
CA ILE A 52 -7.38 5.76 -8.41
C ILE A 52 -6.87 5.28 -7.04
N GLN A 53 -7.69 4.58 -6.27
CA GLN A 53 -7.29 4.03 -4.97
C GLN A 53 -6.30 2.86 -5.07
N GLN A 54 -6.01 2.38 -6.28
CA GLN A 54 -4.99 1.37 -6.57
C GLN A 54 -3.77 1.97 -7.28
N LYS A 55 -3.66 3.30 -7.32
CA LYS A 55 -2.55 4.02 -7.94
C LYS A 55 -1.57 4.53 -6.89
N TRP A 56 -0.30 4.34 -7.18
CA TRP A 56 0.84 4.66 -6.33
C TRP A 56 1.92 5.32 -7.18
N GLU A 57 2.37 6.48 -6.73
CA GLU A 57 3.38 7.31 -7.41
C GLU A 57 4.68 7.30 -6.63
N PHE A 58 5.74 6.83 -7.30
CA PHE A 58 7.11 6.89 -6.81
C PHE A 58 7.71 8.23 -7.23
N ILE A 59 7.74 9.19 -6.31
CA ILE A 59 8.17 10.57 -6.59
C ILE A 59 9.69 10.64 -6.74
N ASP A 60 10.44 9.94 -5.86
CA ASP A 60 11.90 9.70 -5.95
C ASP A 60 12.30 8.61 -4.92
N TYR A 61 13.55 8.13 -4.94
CA TYR A 61 14.05 7.09 -4.04
C TYR A 61 14.06 7.47 -2.55
N HIS A 62 14.03 8.75 -2.21
CA HIS A 62 13.99 9.24 -0.83
C HIS A 62 12.64 9.89 -0.46
N GLU A 63 11.66 9.84 -1.36
CA GLU A 63 10.35 10.45 -1.13
C GLU A 63 9.30 9.39 -0.73
N PRO A 64 8.28 9.78 0.04
CA PRO A 64 7.18 8.90 0.38
C PRO A 64 6.45 8.38 -0.87
N LEU A 65 5.93 7.15 -0.78
CA LEU A 65 5.07 6.59 -1.82
C LEU A 65 3.68 7.22 -1.75
N LEU A 66 3.31 8.02 -2.75
CA LEU A 66 2.03 8.74 -2.75
C LEU A 66 0.91 7.86 -3.31
N SER A 67 -0.20 7.73 -2.60
CA SER A 67 -1.42 7.12 -3.10
C SER A 67 -2.17 8.06 -4.04
N GLY A 68 -3.02 7.52 -4.92
CA GLY A 68 -3.89 8.32 -5.78
C GLY A 68 -4.87 9.24 -5.03
N GLY A 69 -5.05 9.03 -3.72
CA GLY A 69 -5.82 9.91 -2.83
C GLY A 69 -5.06 11.16 -2.36
N GLY A 70 -3.77 11.29 -2.69
CA GLY A 70 -2.90 12.39 -2.26
C GLY A 70 -2.31 12.21 -0.87
N LYS A 71 -2.35 10.98 -0.32
CA LYS A 71 -1.79 10.61 0.99
C LYS A 71 -0.63 9.63 0.85
N CYS A 72 0.30 9.62 1.78
CA CYS A 72 1.49 8.76 1.72
C CYS A 72 1.21 7.37 2.30
N LEU A 73 1.78 6.32 1.72
CA LEU A 73 1.82 5.01 2.37
C LEU A 73 2.59 5.10 3.69
N ASP A 74 1.91 4.77 4.78
CA ASP A 74 2.35 5.05 6.15
C ASP A 74 2.28 3.78 7.00
N ILE A 75 3.33 3.54 7.80
CA ILE A 75 3.26 2.60 8.91
C ILE A 75 2.72 3.36 10.12
N HIS A 76 1.61 2.88 10.68
CA HIS A 76 0.98 3.50 11.84
C HIS A 76 2.01 3.69 12.97
N ALA A 77 2.32 4.95 13.29
CA ALA A 77 3.46 5.32 14.11
C ALA A 77 3.58 4.58 15.46
N PRO A 78 2.49 4.35 16.22
CA PRO A 78 2.52 3.55 17.44
C PRO A 78 3.01 2.10 17.25
N ASP A 79 2.89 1.55 16.05
CA ASP A 79 3.25 0.17 15.74
C ASP A 79 4.64 0.03 15.10
N LEU A 80 5.38 1.13 14.93
CA LEU A 80 6.71 1.12 14.30
C LEU A 80 7.64 0.07 14.93
N HIS A 81 8.44 -0.56 14.08
CA HIS A 81 9.40 -1.62 14.42
C HIS A 81 8.78 -2.97 14.87
N ASN A 82 7.46 -3.15 14.76
CA ASN A 82 6.80 -4.40 15.14
C ASN A 82 6.26 -5.17 13.94
N ASN A 83 6.36 -6.50 14.00
CA ASN A 83 5.60 -7.38 13.11
C ASN A 83 4.10 -7.22 13.37
N GLY A 84 3.33 -7.13 12.29
CA GLY A 84 1.90 -6.87 12.35
C GLY A 84 1.54 -5.38 12.37
N ALA A 85 2.51 -4.47 12.26
CA ALA A 85 2.22 -3.03 12.22
C ALA A 85 1.23 -2.69 11.10
N LYS A 86 0.22 -1.90 11.44
CA LYS A 86 -0.82 -1.49 10.50
C LYS A 86 -0.22 -0.59 9.42
N VAL A 87 -0.55 -0.87 8.16
CA VAL A 87 -0.28 0.01 7.01
C VAL A 87 -1.53 0.83 6.71
N GLN A 88 -1.35 2.13 6.49
CA GLN A 88 -2.41 3.10 6.23
C GLN A 88 -1.95 4.16 5.22
N THR A 89 -2.83 5.10 4.88
CA THR A 89 -2.46 6.36 4.21
C THR A 89 -3.01 7.55 4.97
#